data_AF-A0A7K4ZVK7-F1
#
_entry.id   AF-A0A7K4ZVK7-F1
#
_cell.length_a   1.000
_cell.length_b   1.000
_cell.length_c   1.000
_cell.angle_alpha   90.00
_cell.angle_beta   90.00
_cell.angle_gamma   90.00
#
_symmetry.space_group_name_H-M   'P 1'
#
loop_
_entity.id
_entity.type
_entity.pdbx_description
1 polymer ?
#
loop_
_entity_poly.entity_id
_entity_poly.type
_entity_poly.pdbx_seq_one_letter_code
_entity_poly.pdbx_strand_id
1 'polypeptide(L)'
;SHKTYESTQNTSDTSLNKRTKSIYTPLELQFIEMKKQYKDAVLCVECGYKYRFFGEDAEIAAKELNIYCHQDHNFMTASIPTHRLFVHVRRLVAKGYKVGVIKQMETAALKAAGENKSSLFSRKLTALYTKSTLIGEDILFNKNMSSLSHLWCVEEVTADVPDNYLLCVCESGENLKNRKKGDIVIGIMAIQPTTGEVIFDSFRDCASRLELESRVLRLQPVEIIVPSSLSDPSEKLINSITSM
;
A
#
# COMPACT_ATOMS: atom_id res chain seq x y z
N SER A 1 4.24 23.28 55.46
CA SER A 1 4.56 21.94 54.92
C SER A 1 3.56 21.54 53.85
N HIS A 2 3.77 21.99 52.61
CA HIS A 2 3.01 21.52 51.45
C HIS A 2 3.98 20.72 50.57
N LYS A 3 3.79 19.40 50.55
CA LYS A 3 4.50 18.50 49.63
C LYS A 3 3.78 18.53 48.28
N THR A 4 4.43 19.13 47.30
CA THR A 4 4.10 18.99 45.88
C THR A 4 4.42 17.56 45.47
N TYR A 5 3.42 16.81 45.04
CA TYR A 5 3.60 15.51 44.38
C TYR A 5 3.98 15.78 42.93
N GLU A 6 5.27 15.68 42.60
CA GLU A 6 5.74 15.58 41.23
C GLU A 6 5.29 14.25 40.64
N SER A 7 4.50 14.32 39.58
CA SER A 7 4.12 13.18 38.74
C SER A 7 5.17 13.00 37.65
N THR A 8 6.23 12.25 37.96
CA THR A 8 7.13 11.68 36.95
C THR A 8 6.43 10.48 36.31
N GLN A 9 5.59 10.73 35.31
CA GLN A 9 5.12 9.65 34.43
C GLN A 9 6.19 9.34 33.38
N ASN A 10 6.86 8.23 33.65
CA ASN A 10 7.83 7.48 32.86
C ASN A 10 7.66 7.55 31.33
N THR A 11 8.67 8.10 30.66
CA THR A 11 8.90 8.02 29.21
C THR A 11 9.51 6.67 28.77
N SER A 12 9.58 5.67 29.65
CA SER A 12 10.32 4.41 29.43
C SER A 12 9.52 3.24 28.85
N ASP A 13 8.19 3.34 28.71
CA ASP A 13 7.35 2.21 28.27
C ASP A 13 7.25 2.04 26.75
N THR A 14 7.69 3.02 25.96
CA THR A 14 7.58 2.99 24.49
C THR A 14 8.71 2.24 23.80
N SER A 15 9.81 1.96 24.51
CA SER A 15 11.05 1.37 23.95
C SER A 15 11.19 -0.14 24.20
N LEU A 16 10.27 -0.75 24.95
CA LEU A 16 10.33 -2.16 25.34
C LEU A 16 9.33 -2.98 24.53
N ASN A 17 9.82 -4.03 23.86
CA ASN A 17 8.93 -5.00 23.26
C ASN A 17 8.33 -5.90 24.34
N LYS A 18 7.01 -5.78 24.56
CA LYS A 18 6.28 -6.59 25.56
C LYS A 18 6.35 -8.10 25.31
N ARG A 19 6.63 -8.55 24.06
CA ARG A 19 6.75 -9.98 23.71
C ARG A 19 8.13 -10.55 24.00
N THR A 20 9.19 -9.83 23.68
CA THR A 20 10.59 -10.34 23.77
C THR A 20 11.35 -9.79 24.97
N LYS A 21 10.79 -8.81 25.70
CA LYS A 21 11.43 -8.08 26.83
C LYS A 21 12.77 -7.42 26.46
N SER A 22 13.03 -7.23 25.16
CA SER A 22 14.22 -6.55 24.64
C SER A 22 13.88 -5.13 24.20
N ILE A 23 14.90 -4.27 24.27
CA ILE A 23 14.83 -2.86 23.86
C ILE A 23 14.77 -2.81 22.34
N TYR A 24 13.87 -1.99 21.78
CA TYR A 24 13.81 -1.76 20.35
C TYR A 24 15.04 -0.99 19.87
N THR A 25 15.60 -1.41 18.74
CA THR A 25 16.65 -0.65 18.06
C THR A 25 16.09 0.67 17.50
N PRO A 26 16.92 1.69 17.26
CA PRO A 26 16.46 2.94 16.67
C PRO A 26 15.74 2.75 15.31
N LEU A 27 16.18 1.76 14.51
CA LEU A 27 15.54 1.43 13.24
C LEU A 27 14.16 0.78 13.43
N GLU A 28 14.04 -0.09 14.42
CA GLU A 28 12.77 -0.73 14.76
C GLU A 28 11.74 0.31 15.25
N LEU A 29 12.16 1.27 16.07
CA LEU A 29 11.29 2.38 16.50
C LEU A 29 10.80 3.21 15.31
N GLN A 30 11.70 3.55 14.39
CA GLN A 30 11.34 4.27 13.16
C GLN A 30 10.34 3.45 12.31
N PHE A 31 10.55 2.14 12.19
CA PHE A 31 9.62 1.25 11.49
C PHE A 31 8.25 1.21 12.15
N ILE A 32 8.18 1.06 13.48
CA ILE A 32 6.90 1.02 14.23
C ILE A 32 6.12 2.32 14.01
N GLU A 33 6.79 3.47 14.03
CA GLU A 33 6.17 4.76 13.78
C GLU A 33 5.57 4.84 12.36
N MET A 34 6.33 4.42 11.34
CA MET A 34 5.85 4.40 9.96
C MET A 34 4.72 3.38 9.76
N LYS A 35 4.82 2.20 10.35
CA LYS A 35 3.80 1.15 10.27
C LYS A 35 2.49 1.57 10.94
N LYS A 36 2.54 2.42 11.98
CA LYS A 36 1.34 2.97 12.61
C LYS A 36 0.54 3.87 11.64
N GLN A 37 1.21 4.58 10.74
CA GLN A 37 0.59 5.43 9.73
C GLN A 37 0.06 4.62 8.54
N TYR A 38 0.78 3.57 8.13
CA TYR A 38 0.47 2.73 6.96
C TYR A 38 0.29 1.27 7.36
N LYS A 39 -0.76 0.98 8.14
CA LYS A 39 -0.99 -0.36 8.73
C LYS A 39 -1.35 -1.42 7.69
N ASP A 40 -2.04 -1.00 6.63
CA ASP A 40 -2.56 -1.80 5.54
C ASP A 40 -1.55 -2.06 4.41
N ALA A 41 -0.39 -1.40 4.47
CA ALA A 41 0.67 -1.54 3.47
C ALA A 41 1.81 -2.44 3.96
N VAL A 42 2.33 -3.29 3.08
CA VAL A 42 3.59 -4.01 3.27
C VAL A 42 4.73 -3.03 3.05
N LEU A 43 5.57 -2.81 4.06
CA LEU A 43 6.60 -1.77 4.01
C LEU A 43 7.98 -2.33 3.61
N CYS A 44 8.52 -1.81 2.51
CA CYS A 44 9.89 -2.03 2.07
C CYS A 44 10.78 -0.92 2.65
N VAL A 45 11.59 -1.20 3.66
CA VAL A 45 12.44 -0.19 4.33
C VAL A 45 13.87 -0.25 3.80
N GLU A 46 14.33 0.83 3.18
CA GLU A 46 15.70 0.94 2.67
C GLU A 46 16.72 0.93 3.82
N CYS A 47 17.63 -0.03 3.75
CA CYS A 47 18.70 -0.25 4.71
C CYS A 47 20.03 -0.45 3.97
N GLY A 48 20.61 0.66 3.49
CA GLY A 48 21.83 0.63 2.69
C GLY A 48 21.57 0.00 1.31
N TYR A 49 22.27 -1.09 0.98
CA TYR A 49 22.17 -1.74 -0.33
C TYR A 49 20.99 -2.72 -0.48
N LYS A 50 20.12 -2.82 0.54
CA LYS A 50 18.98 -3.75 0.56
C LYS A 50 17.73 -3.14 1.17
N TYR A 51 16.57 -3.62 0.74
CA TYR A 51 15.31 -3.39 1.43
C TYR A 51 15.06 -4.49 2.47
N ARG A 52 14.60 -4.08 3.64
CA ARG A 52 14.20 -4.99 4.73
C ARG A 52 12.70 -4.90 4.97
N PHE A 53 12.12 -6.04 5.29
CA PHE A 53 10.76 -6.21 5.80
C PHE A 53 10.83 -6.60 7.27
N PHE A 54 9.83 -6.23 8.05
CA PHE A 54 9.81 -6.47 9.50
C PHE A 54 8.45 -7.04 9.95
N GLY A 55 8.50 -8.01 10.86
CA GLY A 55 7.32 -8.63 11.48
C GLY A 55 6.45 -9.35 10.46
N GLU A 56 5.15 -9.06 10.49
CA GLU A 56 4.16 -9.64 9.58
C GLU A 56 4.49 -9.36 8.09
N ASP A 57 5.02 -8.17 7.79
CA ASP A 57 5.45 -7.82 6.43
C ASP A 57 6.56 -8.75 5.93
N ALA A 58 7.44 -9.19 6.83
CA ALA A 58 8.49 -10.14 6.50
C ALA A 58 7.96 -11.55 6.24
N GLU A 59 6.95 -11.98 7.00
CA GLU A 59 6.28 -13.28 6.80
C GLU A 59 5.51 -13.32 5.47
N ILE A 60 4.79 -12.25 5.15
CA ILE A 60 4.12 -12.07 3.84
C ILE A 60 5.15 -12.12 2.72
N ALA A 61 6.23 -11.33 2.84
CA ALA A 61 7.30 -11.32 1.85
C ALA A 61 7.95 -12.70 1.69
N ALA A 62 8.18 -13.43 2.78
CA ALA A 62 8.75 -14.78 2.75
C ALA A 62 7.90 -15.74 1.92
N LYS A 63 6.60 -15.76 2.21
CA LYS A 63 5.62 -16.64 1.59
C LYS A 63 5.42 -16.31 0.11
N GLU A 64 5.24 -15.04 -0.24
CA GLU A 64 4.87 -14.63 -1.60
C GLU A 64 6.09 -14.49 -2.53
N LEU A 65 7.26 -14.13 -1.98
CA LEU A 65 8.49 -13.93 -2.74
C LEU A 65 9.40 -15.16 -2.76
N ASN A 66 9.11 -16.18 -1.95
CA ASN A 66 9.97 -17.34 -1.71
C ASN A 66 11.36 -16.94 -1.20
N ILE A 67 11.39 -16.03 -0.23
CA ILE A 67 12.64 -15.58 0.42
C ILE A 67 12.70 -16.07 1.86
N TYR A 68 13.92 -16.25 2.36
CA TYR A 68 14.11 -16.70 3.74
C TYR A 68 13.76 -15.59 4.74
N CYS A 69 13.01 -15.96 5.78
CA CYS A 69 12.62 -15.09 6.88
C CYS A 69 13.09 -15.69 8.19
N HIS A 70 13.76 -14.88 9.00
CA HIS A 70 14.36 -15.30 10.26
C HIS A 70 14.10 -14.26 11.33
N GLN A 71 14.17 -14.67 12.58
CA GLN A 71 14.07 -13.75 13.70
C GLN A 71 15.38 -12.96 13.81
N ASP A 72 15.29 -11.63 13.71
CA ASP A 72 16.38 -10.70 13.96
C ASP A 72 15.92 -9.69 15.03
N HIS A 73 16.57 -9.71 16.19
CA HIS A 73 16.17 -8.94 17.37
C HIS A 73 14.68 -9.17 17.74
N ASN A 74 13.85 -8.15 17.58
CA ASN A 74 12.46 -8.13 18.03
C ASN A 74 11.45 -8.57 16.96
N PHE A 75 11.88 -8.69 15.71
CA PHE A 75 11.00 -8.93 14.57
C PHE A 75 11.50 -10.04 13.66
N MET A 76 10.56 -10.73 13.02
CA MET A 76 10.86 -11.52 11.83
C MET A 76 11.36 -10.57 10.74
N THR A 77 12.44 -10.93 10.06
CA THR A 77 13.08 -10.12 9.03
C THR A 77 13.24 -10.94 7.76
N ALA A 78 12.90 -10.32 6.63
CA ALA A 78 13.31 -10.74 5.30
C ALA A 78 14.00 -9.58 4.58
N SER A 79 14.81 -9.86 3.56
CA SER A 79 15.50 -8.81 2.81
C SER A 79 15.66 -9.12 1.32
N ILE A 80 15.65 -8.08 0.51
CA ILE A 80 15.87 -8.12 -0.94
C ILE A 80 16.88 -7.05 -1.34
N PRO A 81 17.72 -7.26 -2.37
CA PRO A 81 18.66 -6.24 -2.82
C PRO A 81 17.94 -5.08 -3.52
N THR A 82 18.47 -3.86 -3.42
CA THR A 82 17.82 -2.63 -3.95
C THR A 82 17.50 -2.73 -5.45
N HIS A 83 18.43 -3.26 -6.25
CA HIS A 83 18.24 -3.42 -7.70
C HIS A 83 17.14 -4.43 -8.08
N ARG A 84 16.66 -5.28 -7.15
CA ARG A 84 15.54 -6.22 -7.38
C ARG A 84 14.21 -5.71 -6.80
N LEU A 85 14.17 -4.50 -6.24
CA LEU A 85 12.96 -3.94 -5.64
C LEU A 85 11.75 -4.07 -6.57
N PHE A 86 11.90 -3.65 -7.83
CA PHE A 86 10.82 -3.64 -8.81
C PHE A 86 10.18 -5.02 -9.03
N VAL A 87 11.00 -6.07 -9.10
CA VAL A 87 10.54 -7.46 -9.32
C VAL A 87 9.65 -7.90 -8.16
N HIS A 88 10.10 -7.62 -6.93
CA HIS A 88 9.41 -8.06 -5.73
C HIS A 88 8.17 -7.21 -5.43
N VAL A 89 8.23 -5.89 -5.66
CA VAL A 89 7.06 -5.00 -5.55
C VAL A 89 5.97 -5.44 -6.52
N ARG A 90 6.30 -5.70 -7.79
CA ARG A 90 5.31 -6.16 -8.79
C ARG A 90 4.67 -7.49 -8.38
N ARG A 91 5.45 -8.44 -7.85
CA ARG A 91 4.92 -9.72 -7.34
C ARG A 91 3.96 -9.53 -6.17
N LEU A 92 4.30 -8.70 -5.19
CA LEU A 92 3.43 -8.41 -4.05
C LEU A 92 2.13 -7.70 -4.48
N VAL A 93 2.24 -6.70 -5.37
CA VAL A 93 1.08 -5.97 -5.89
C VAL A 93 0.16 -6.88 -6.71
N ALA A 94 0.72 -7.77 -7.54
CA ALA A 94 -0.07 -8.74 -8.30
C ALA A 94 -0.90 -9.66 -7.39
N LYS A 95 -0.38 -9.99 -6.20
CA LYS A 95 -1.09 -10.73 -5.15
C LYS A 95 -2.14 -9.91 -4.39
N GLY A 96 -2.25 -8.60 -4.69
CA GLY A 96 -3.23 -7.70 -4.09
C GLY A 96 -2.77 -6.97 -2.84
N TYR A 97 -1.48 -7.06 -2.49
CA TYR A 97 -0.93 -6.27 -1.38
C TYR A 97 -0.70 -4.82 -1.80
N LYS A 98 -1.04 -3.88 -0.93
CA LYS A 98 -0.58 -2.50 -0.99
C LYS A 98 0.88 -2.48 -0.52
N VAL A 99 1.79 -1.91 -1.30
CA VAL A 99 3.23 -1.92 -1.01
C VAL A 99 3.75 -0.51 -0.86
N GLY A 100 4.33 -0.19 0.30
CA GLY A 100 4.97 1.10 0.55
C GLY A 100 6.49 1.00 0.44
N VAL A 101 7.12 1.90 -0.32
CA VAL A 101 8.58 1.98 -0.43
C VAL A 101 9.09 3.16 0.38
N ILE A 102 9.90 2.85 1.39
CA ILE A 102 10.50 3.82 2.31
C ILE A 102 11.98 3.95 1.95
N LYS A 103 12.38 5.15 1.53
CA LYS A 103 13.77 5.46 1.17
C LYS A 103 14.44 6.33 2.22
N GLN A 104 15.77 6.31 2.22
CA GLN A 104 16.60 7.23 3.01
C GLN A 104 16.58 8.61 2.35
N MET A 105 16.25 9.65 3.13
CA MET A 105 16.17 11.03 2.61
C MET A 105 17.55 11.71 2.56
N GLU A 106 18.53 11.17 3.27
CA GLU A 106 19.88 11.73 3.40
C GLU A 106 20.90 10.76 2.81
N THR A 107 21.89 11.29 2.10
CA THR A 107 23.05 10.52 1.67
C THR A 107 24.09 10.44 2.78
N ALA A 108 24.93 9.41 2.77
CA ALA A 108 26.01 9.26 3.74
C ALA A 108 26.96 10.46 3.76
N ALA A 109 27.22 11.07 2.59
CA ALA A 109 28.06 12.26 2.47
C ALA A 109 27.43 13.51 3.11
N LEU A 110 26.16 13.78 2.81
CA LEU A 110 25.42 14.91 3.39
C LEU A 110 25.30 14.78 4.90
N LYS A 111 25.12 13.54 5.38
CA LYS A 111 25.00 13.27 6.80
C LYS A 111 26.32 13.38 7.55
N ALA A 112 27.43 12.92 6.94
CA ALA A 112 28.76 13.08 7.53
C ALA A 112 29.16 14.57 7.66
N ALA A 113 28.64 15.43 6.77
CA ALA A 113 28.86 16.87 6.80
C ALA A 113 27.86 17.65 7.68
N GLY A 114 26.75 17.04 8.08
CA GLY A 114 25.69 17.67 8.87
C GLY A 114 25.87 17.56 10.38
N GLU A 115 25.10 18.35 11.13
CA GLU A 115 25.10 18.33 12.61
C GLU A 115 24.63 16.98 13.19
N ASN A 116 23.85 16.23 12.41
CA ASN A 116 23.28 14.92 12.76
C ASN A 116 24.15 13.71 12.36
N LYS A 117 25.48 13.87 12.25
CA LYS A 117 26.42 12.82 11.83
C LYS A 117 26.31 11.49 12.58
N SER A 118 25.92 11.52 13.86
CA SER A 118 25.84 10.34 14.72
C SER A 118 24.42 9.76 14.87
N SER A 119 23.39 10.40 14.30
CA SER A 119 22.00 9.95 14.44
C SER A 119 21.66 8.86 13.42
N LEU A 120 20.44 8.29 13.45
CA LEU A 120 19.95 7.36 12.42
C LEU A 120 19.56 8.10 11.14
N PHE A 121 19.70 7.48 9.95
CA PHE A 121 19.27 8.12 8.69
C PHE A 121 17.76 8.38 8.72
N SER A 122 17.36 9.60 8.35
CA SER A 122 15.95 9.91 8.20
C SER A 122 15.37 9.15 7.00
N ARG A 123 14.18 8.57 7.20
CA ARG A 123 13.47 7.76 6.21
C ARG A 123 12.04 8.25 6.09
N LYS A 124 11.52 8.24 4.87
CA LYS A 124 10.13 8.59 4.59
C LYS A 124 9.56 7.66 3.53
N LEU A 125 8.24 7.48 3.57
CA LEU A 125 7.52 6.84 2.48
C LEU A 125 7.68 7.72 1.22
N THR A 126 8.21 7.12 0.17
CA THR A 126 8.45 7.81 -1.11
C THR A 126 7.44 7.42 -2.18
N ALA A 127 6.98 6.18 -2.15
CA ALA A 127 5.98 5.69 -3.07
C ALA A 127 5.08 4.65 -2.39
N LEU A 128 3.84 4.57 -2.87
CA LEU A 128 2.85 3.59 -2.48
C LEU A 128 2.29 2.97 -3.76
N TYR A 129 2.31 1.64 -3.84
CA TYR A 129 1.90 0.90 -5.01
C TYR A 129 0.72 -0.01 -4.69
N THR A 130 -0.31 0.06 -5.52
CA THR A 130 -1.47 -0.82 -5.56
C THR A 130 -1.65 -1.38 -6.96
N LYS A 131 -2.63 -2.26 -7.17
CA LYS A 131 -2.89 -2.86 -8.49
C LYS A 131 -3.12 -1.81 -9.58
N SER A 132 -3.83 -0.72 -9.25
CA SER A 132 -4.10 0.35 -10.22
C SER A 132 -2.96 1.37 -10.35
N THR A 133 -2.14 1.56 -9.30
CA THR A 133 -1.14 2.64 -9.21
C THR A 133 0.31 2.20 -9.43
N LEU A 134 0.52 1.09 -10.14
CA LEU A 134 1.85 0.54 -10.40
C LEU A 134 2.63 1.37 -11.46
N ILE A 135 2.94 2.62 -11.13
CA ILE A 135 3.57 3.62 -11.99
C ILE A 135 4.77 4.22 -11.26
N GLY A 136 5.91 4.34 -11.95
CA GLY A 136 7.08 5.04 -11.43
C GLY A 136 8.37 4.53 -12.06
N GLU A 137 9.39 5.39 -12.10
CA GLU A 137 10.71 5.06 -12.65
C GLU A 137 11.36 3.87 -11.94
N ASP A 138 11.18 3.78 -10.62
CA ASP A 138 11.63 2.66 -9.77
C ASP A 138 11.04 1.31 -10.23
N ILE A 139 9.98 1.31 -11.02
CA ILE A 139 9.28 0.13 -11.55
C ILE A 139 9.50 -0.03 -13.07
N LEU A 140 9.57 1.09 -13.80
CA LEU A 140 9.68 1.14 -15.26
C LEU A 140 11.09 0.86 -15.80
N PHE A 141 12.10 0.76 -14.94
CA PHE A 141 13.51 0.58 -15.33
C PHE A 141 13.77 -0.62 -16.25
N ASN A 142 12.82 -1.55 -16.38
CA ASN A 142 12.96 -2.72 -17.25
C ASN A 142 12.37 -2.55 -18.67
N LYS A 143 11.75 -1.41 -19.01
CA LYS A 143 11.17 -1.19 -20.36
C LYS A 143 12.12 -0.46 -21.33
N ASN A 144 13.13 0.24 -20.80
CA ASN A 144 14.05 1.07 -21.59
C ASN A 144 15.51 0.57 -21.57
N MET A 145 15.73 -0.74 -21.71
CA MET A 145 17.05 -1.24 -22.09
C MET A 145 16.98 -1.91 -23.45
N SER A 146 17.13 -1.08 -24.48
CA SER A 146 17.56 -1.50 -25.81
C SER A 146 19.00 -2.02 -25.73
N SER A 147 19.18 -3.26 -25.31
CA SER A 147 20.25 -4.15 -25.77
C SER A 147 20.09 -5.53 -25.13
N LEU A 148 19.94 -6.53 -26.00
CA LEU A 148 20.04 -7.96 -25.72
C LEU A 148 21.13 -8.30 -24.68
N SER A 149 20.77 -8.73 -23.46
CA SER A 149 21.57 -9.68 -22.63
C SER A 149 21.08 -9.83 -21.17
N HIS A 150 19.87 -10.33 -20.92
CA HIS A 150 19.66 -11.30 -19.83
C HIS A 150 18.29 -11.99 -19.93
N LEU A 151 18.19 -12.93 -20.86
CA LEU A 151 17.10 -13.88 -20.98
C LEU A 151 17.28 -15.03 -19.96
N TRP A 152 17.23 -14.75 -18.66
CA TRP A 152 17.23 -15.80 -17.63
C TRP A 152 16.21 -15.49 -16.53
N CYS A 153 15.04 -16.12 -16.66
CA CYS A 153 14.14 -16.58 -15.61
C CYS A 153 13.65 -15.54 -14.59
N VAL A 154 12.57 -14.84 -14.92
CA VAL A 154 11.23 -15.00 -14.32
C VAL A 154 10.25 -14.74 -15.47
N GLU A 155 9.20 -15.55 -15.59
CA GLU A 155 8.16 -15.49 -16.63
C GLU A 155 7.98 -14.10 -17.26
N GLU A 156 7.88 -14.09 -18.59
CA GLU A 156 7.26 -13.02 -19.36
C GLU A 156 5.99 -12.53 -18.65
N VAL A 157 6.11 -11.52 -17.79
CA VAL A 157 4.99 -10.66 -17.46
C VAL A 157 4.90 -9.59 -18.56
N THR A 158 4.98 -10.05 -19.83
CA THR A 158 4.30 -9.42 -20.95
C THR A 158 2.86 -9.89 -20.87
N ALA A 159 2.05 -9.12 -20.19
CA ALA A 159 0.68 -8.95 -20.62
C ALA A 159 0.48 -7.45 -20.61
N ASP A 160 0.09 -6.90 -21.76
CA ASP A 160 -0.77 -5.73 -21.80
C ASP A 160 -1.67 -5.81 -20.57
N VAL A 161 -1.55 -4.89 -19.63
CA VAL A 161 -2.51 -4.87 -18.53
C VAL A 161 -3.79 -4.36 -19.20
N PRO A 162 -4.81 -5.20 -19.45
CA PRO A 162 -6.08 -4.67 -19.91
C PRO A 162 -6.55 -3.67 -18.86
N ASP A 163 -6.96 -2.49 -19.30
CA ASP A 163 -7.79 -1.52 -18.59
C ASP A 163 -7.62 -1.54 -17.06
N ASN A 164 -6.48 -1.05 -16.55
CA ASN A 164 -6.20 -0.92 -15.12
C ASN A 164 -6.96 0.25 -14.47
N TYR A 165 -8.29 0.26 -14.64
CA TYR A 165 -9.11 1.30 -14.05
C TYR A 165 -9.15 1.19 -12.53
N LEU A 166 -8.95 2.35 -11.90
CA LEU A 166 -9.33 2.64 -10.53
C LEU A 166 -10.73 3.24 -10.56
N LEU A 167 -11.73 2.52 -10.05
CA LEU A 167 -13.11 2.97 -10.02
C LEU A 167 -13.47 3.56 -8.66
N CYS A 168 -13.89 4.81 -8.62
CA CYS A 168 -14.54 5.41 -7.46
C CYS A 168 -16.06 5.32 -7.63
N VAL A 169 -16.76 4.85 -6.60
CA VAL A 169 -18.23 4.80 -6.55
C VAL A 169 -18.71 5.71 -5.44
N CYS A 170 -19.63 6.61 -5.75
CA CYS A 170 -20.30 7.48 -4.79
C CYS A 170 -21.81 7.33 -4.95
N GLU A 171 -22.53 7.31 -3.84
CA GLU A 171 -23.99 7.25 -3.86
C GLU A 171 -24.59 8.42 -3.09
N SER A 172 -25.66 8.97 -3.63
CA SER A 172 -26.43 10.04 -3.02
C SER A 172 -27.87 9.58 -2.83
N GLY A 173 -28.21 9.32 -1.57
CA GLY A 173 -29.58 9.11 -1.12
C GLY A 173 -30.31 10.43 -1.02
N GLU A 174 -30.57 11.11 -2.14
CA GLU A 174 -31.46 12.27 -2.11
C GLU A 174 -32.85 11.80 -1.64
N ASN A 175 -33.23 12.21 -0.43
CA ASN A 175 -34.57 12.11 0.13
C ASN A 175 -35.54 13.04 -0.63
N LEU A 176 -35.69 12.84 -1.93
CA LEU A 176 -36.72 13.50 -2.71
C LEU A 176 -38.05 12.84 -2.36
N LYS A 177 -38.97 13.65 -1.82
CA LYS A 177 -40.24 13.32 -1.17
C LYS A 177 -41.23 12.38 -1.92
N ASN A 178 -40.85 11.79 -3.06
CA ASN A 178 -41.76 11.09 -3.98
C ASN A 178 -41.14 9.86 -4.70
N ARG A 179 -40.30 9.03 -4.07
CA ARG A 179 -39.79 7.80 -4.72
C ARG A 179 -39.92 6.51 -3.90
N LYS A 180 -39.95 5.39 -4.63
CA LYS A 180 -39.99 4.02 -4.09
C LYS A 180 -38.77 3.80 -3.19
N LYS A 181 -38.97 3.07 -2.10
CA LYS A 181 -37.92 2.68 -1.15
C LYS A 181 -36.80 1.93 -1.89
N GLY A 182 -35.62 2.52 -2.02
CA GLY A 182 -34.43 1.89 -2.64
C GLY A 182 -33.87 2.56 -3.89
N ASP A 183 -34.57 3.55 -4.46
CA ASP A 183 -34.04 4.36 -5.56
C ASP A 183 -32.92 5.29 -5.06
N ILE A 184 -31.78 5.30 -5.75
CA ILE A 184 -30.63 6.13 -5.41
C ILE A 184 -30.01 6.74 -6.67
N VAL A 185 -29.24 7.81 -6.52
CA VAL A 185 -28.36 8.30 -7.58
C VAL A 185 -26.95 7.84 -7.29
N ILE A 186 -26.31 7.20 -8.27
CA ILE A 186 -24.92 6.72 -8.17
C ILE A 186 -24.08 7.52 -9.15
N GLY A 187 -22.96 8.04 -8.67
CA GLY A 187 -21.90 8.61 -9.49
C GLY A 187 -20.71 7.66 -9.50
N ILE A 188 -20.13 7.44 -10.67
CA ILE A 188 -18.87 6.70 -10.80
C ILE A 188 -17.81 7.56 -11.48
N MET A 189 -16.55 7.31 -11.12
CA MET A 189 -15.39 7.87 -11.79
C MET A 189 -14.33 6.77 -11.93
N ALA A 190 -14.02 6.37 -13.15
CA ALA A 190 -12.94 5.44 -13.45
C ALA A 190 -11.74 6.21 -14.00
N ILE A 191 -10.56 5.95 -13.44
CA ILE A 191 -9.31 6.58 -13.85
C ILE A 191 -8.36 5.47 -14.25
N GLN A 192 -7.71 5.59 -15.41
CA GLN A 192 -6.62 4.72 -15.80
C GLN A 192 -5.29 5.46 -15.56
N PRO A 193 -4.57 5.18 -14.46
CA PRO A 193 -3.42 6.01 -14.09
C PRO A 193 -2.29 5.99 -15.14
N THR A 194 -2.18 4.91 -15.90
CA THR A 194 -1.12 4.71 -16.90
C THR A 194 -1.29 5.58 -18.15
N THR A 195 -2.53 5.76 -18.61
CA THR A 195 -2.85 6.56 -19.79
C THR A 195 -3.29 7.98 -19.43
N GLY A 196 -3.75 8.18 -18.19
CA GLY A 196 -4.39 9.42 -17.74
C GLY A 196 -5.84 9.56 -18.21
N GLU A 197 -6.46 8.50 -18.75
CA GLU A 197 -7.87 8.52 -19.14
C GLU A 197 -8.78 8.61 -17.91
N VAL A 198 -9.82 9.43 -18.01
CA VAL A 198 -10.83 9.63 -16.97
C VAL A 198 -12.23 9.47 -17.58
N ILE A 199 -12.98 8.51 -17.06
CA ILE A 199 -14.38 8.24 -17.41
C ILE A 199 -15.22 8.56 -16.17
N PHE A 200 -16.29 9.32 -16.33
CA PHE A 200 -17.24 9.57 -15.24
C PHE A 200 -18.67 9.46 -15.75
N ASP A 201 -19.58 9.03 -14.88
CA ASP A 201 -20.99 8.91 -15.20
C ASP A 201 -21.85 9.07 -13.93
N SER A 202 -23.07 9.57 -14.09
CA SER A 202 -24.05 9.67 -13.01
C SER A 202 -25.40 9.16 -13.48
N PHE A 203 -25.96 8.20 -12.75
CA PHE A 203 -27.18 7.53 -13.14
C PHE A 203 -28.07 7.24 -11.93
N ARG A 204 -29.35 6.99 -12.20
CA ARG A 204 -30.31 6.54 -11.21
C ARG A 204 -30.35 5.02 -11.22
N ASP A 205 -30.33 4.43 -10.04
CA ASP A 205 -30.40 2.98 -9.89
C ASP A 205 -31.45 2.59 -8.85
N CYS A 206 -31.96 1.38 -8.98
CA CYS A 206 -32.96 0.79 -8.09
C CYS A 206 -32.30 -0.25 -7.18
N ALA A 207 -33.07 -0.89 -6.31
CA ALA A 207 -32.54 -1.81 -5.29
C ALA A 207 -31.75 -3.01 -5.85
N SER A 208 -31.91 -3.37 -7.13
CA SER A 208 -31.15 -4.46 -7.77
C SER A 208 -29.76 -4.05 -8.27
N ARG A 209 -29.45 -2.75 -8.34
CA ARG A 209 -28.14 -2.21 -8.75
C ARG A 209 -27.62 -2.66 -10.13
N LEU A 210 -28.53 -2.96 -11.06
CA LEU A 210 -28.19 -3.48 -12.40
C LEU A 210 -27.39 -2.48 -13.24
N GLU A 211 -27.68 -1.18 -13.09
CA GLU A 211 -26.97 -0.13 -13.84
C GLU A 211 -25.53 0.04 -13.34
N LEU A 212 -25.31 -0.10 -12.03
CA LEU A 212 -23.97 -0.14 -11.45
C LEU A 212 -23.22 -1.41 -11.89
N GLU A 213 -23.85 -2.57 -11.79
CA GLU A 213 -23.27 -3.85 -12.19
C GLU A 213 -22.80 -3.84 -13.65
N SER A 214 -23.66 -3.38 -14.57
CA SER A 214 -23.33 -3.26 -15.99
C SER A 214 -22.11 -2.37 -16.25
N ARG A 215 -21.95 -1.29 -15.48
CA ARG A 215 -20.79 -0.39 -15.58
C ARG A 215 -19.51 -1.02 -15.05
N VAL A 216 -19.59 -1.72 -13.91
CA VAL A 216 -18.43 -2.42 -13.34
C VAL A 216 -17.97 -3.53 -14.28
N LEU A 217 -18.90 -4.33 -14.83
CA LEU A 217 -18.57 -5.40 -15.78
C LEU A 217 -17.97 -4.89 -17.09
N ARG A 218 -18.38 -3.70 -17.55
CA ARG A 218 -17.83 -3.07 -18.76
C ARG A 218 -16.45 -2.46 -18.53
N LEU A 219 -16.26 -1.78 -17.40
CA LEU A 219 -15.01 -1.09 -17.08
C LEU A 219 -13.94 -2.05 -16.53
N GLN A 220 -14.33 -3.23 -16.02
CA GLN A 220 -13.45 -4.24 -15.44
C GLN A 220 -12.36 -3.66 -14.52
N PRO A 221 -12.71 -2.82 -13.52
CA PRO A 221 -11.73 -2.15 -12.69
C PRO A 221 -10.92 -3.15 -11.85
N VAL A 222 -9.63 -2.89 -11.70
CA VAL A 222 -8.72 -3.71 -10.88
C VAL A 222 -8.71 -3.30 -9.41
N GLU A 223 -9.25 -2.12 -9.11
CA GLU A 223 -9.34 -1.55 -7.77
C GLU A 223 -10.56 -0.63 -7.68
N ILE A 224 -11.34 -0.75 -6.60
CA ILE A 224 -12.55 0.05 -6.39
C ILE A 224 -12.42 0.83 -5.08
N ILE A 225 -12.56 2.15 -5.15
CA ILE A 225 -12.66 3.05 -4.01
C ILE A 225 -14.13 3.25 -3.68
N VAL A 226 -14.47 2.91 -2.44
CA VAL A 226 -15.82 3.01 -1.90
C VAL A 226 -15.83 3.90 -0.65
N PRO A 227 -16.86 4.72 -0.43
CA PRO A 227 -17.04 5.44 0.84
C PRO A 227 -17.23 4.47 2.02
N SER A 228 -16.97 4.97 3.22
CA SER A 228 -17.11 4.19 4.47
C SER A 228 -18.55 3.73 4.75
N SER A 229 -19.52 4.41 4.14
CA SER A 229 -20.95 4.11 4.25
C SER A 229 -21.54 4.01 2.86
N LEU A 230 -21.81 2.79 2.40
CA LEU A 230 -22.70 2.51 1.28
C LEU A 230 -24.02 1.93 1.79
N SER A 231 -25.02 1.98 0.93
CA SER A 231 -26.27 1.27 1.09
C SER A 231 -26.06 -0.25 0.98
N ASP A 232 -26.76 -1.02 1.81
CA ASP A 232 -26.66 -2.49 1.85
C ASP A 232 -26.71 -3.16 0.47
N PRO A 233 -27.56 -2.72 -0.50
CA PRO A 233 -27.57 -3.34 -1.82
C PRO A 233 -26.28 -3.10 -2.61
N SER A 234 -25.73 -1.89 -2.53
CA SER A 234 -24.49 -1.54 -3.24
C SER A 234 -23.29 -2.27 -2.63
N GLU A 235 -23.21 -2.36 -1.29
CA GLU A 235 -22.14 -3.09 -0.62
C GLU A 235 -22.17 -4.59 -0.95
N LYS A 236 -23.36 -5.21 -0.96
CA LYS A 236 -23.53 -6.61 -1.38
C LYS A 236 -23.09 -6.87 -2.80
N LEU A 237 -23.44 -5.98 -3.74
CA LEU A 237 -23.02 -6.09 -5.13
C LEU A 237 -21.49 -6.02 -5.24
N ILE A 238 -20.87 -5.01 -4.63
CA ILE A 238 -19.42 -4.81 -4.70
C ILE A 238 -18.69 -6.01 -4.08
N ASN A 239 -19.13 -6.50 -2.92
CA ASN A 239 -18.55 -7.70 -2.29
C ASN A 239 -18.74 -8.97 -3.14
N SER A 240 -19.87 -9.10 -3.85
CA SER A 240 -20.09 -10.21 -4.77
C SER A 240 -19.15 -10.15 -5.97
N ILE A 241 -18.86 -8.95 -6.49
CA ILE A 241 -17.96 -8.78 -7.63
C ILE A 241 -16.50 -8.97 -7.23
N THR A 242 -16.10 -8.51 -6.04
CA THR A 242 -14.71 -8.62 -5.57
C THR A 242 -14.34 -10.00 -5.02
N SER A 243 -15.33 -10.84 -4.71
CA SER A 243 -15.12 -12.23 -4.25
C SER A 243 -15.10 -13.28 -5.37
N MET A 244 -15.43 -12.89 -6.61
CA MET A 244 -15.25 -13.71 -7.82
C MET A 244 -13.79 -13.72 -8.26
#